data_AF-A0A7W0X2M8-F1
#
_entry.id   AF-A0A7W0X2M8-F1
#
_cell.length_a   1.000
_cell.length_b   1.000
_cell.length_c   1.000
_cell.angle_alpha   90.00
_cell.angle_beta   90.00
_cell.angle_gamma   90.00
#
_symmetry.space_group_name_H-M   'P 1'
#
loop_
_entity.id
_entity.type
_entity.pdbx_description
1 polymer ?
#
loop_
_entity_poly.entity_id
_entity_poly.type
_entity_poly.pdbx_seq_one_letter_code
_entity_poly.pdbx_strand_id
1 'polypeptide(L)'
;MLLLLAEWLEQYVRAFNVFGYITLRAVLATMTALVISFVIGPRMIDWLTRMKIGQSIRNDGPQTHLVKAGTPTMGGALILVSIAITTLLWGNLTNRFVWVVLLVTLGFGTVGWIDDWRKVVYRNPKGLTVR
;
A
#
# COMPACT_ATOMS: atom_id res chain seq x y z
N MET A 1 5.55 10.53 -13.12
CA MET A 1 5.30 11.99 -13.17
C MET A 1 6.56 12.78 -12.84
N LEU A 2 7.23 12.54 -11.71
CA LEU A 2 8.51 13.19 -11.42
C LEU A 2 9.60 12.79 -12.42
N LEU A 3 9.61 11.54 -12.89
CA LEU A 3 10.48 11.13 -13.98
C LEU A 3 10.30 11.98 -15.25
N LEU A 4 9.06 12.13 -15.71
CA LEU A 4 8.73 12.89 -16.93
C LEU A 4 9.13 14.37 -16.79
N LEU A 5 8.98 14.92 -15.59
CA LEU A 5 9.39 16.28 -15.27
C LEU A 5 10.93 16.39 -15.26
N ALA A 6 11.64 15.41 -14.71
CA ALA A 6 13.09 15.36 -14.74
C ALA A 6 13.64 15.22 -16.18
N GLU A 7 13.03 14.36 -17.00
CA GLU A 7 13.36 14.21 -18.43
C GLU A 7 13.12 15.51 -19.22
N TRP A 8 12.07 16.26 -18.89
CA TRP A 8 11.82 17.57 -19.49
C TRP A 8 12.86 18.61 -19.04
N LEU A 9 13.23 18.64 -17.75
CA LEU A 9 14.25 19.55 -17.21
C LEU A 9 15.67 19.22 -17.66
N GLU A 10 15.95 17.97 -18.02
CA GLU A 10 17.24 17.54 -18.56
C GLU A 10 17.64 18.33 -19.81
N GLN A 11 16.66 18.74 -20.62
CA GLN A 11 16.88 19.55 -21.82
C GLN A 11 17.51 20.91 -21.50
N TYR A 12 17.31 21.41 -20.28
CA TYR A 12 17.82 22.70 -19.81
C TYR A 12 19.03 22.56 -18.88
N VAL A 13 19.08 21.49 -18.08
CA VAL A 13 20.14 21.28 -17.08
C VAL A 13 20.60 19.82 -17.10
N ARG A 14 21.84 19.59 -17.53
CA ARG A 14 22.47 18.24 -17.62
C ARG A 14 22.47 17.44 -16.32
N ALA A 15 22.36 18.09 -15.16
CA ALA A 15 22.31 17.41 -13.86
C ALA A 15 21.10 16.46 -13.72
N PHE A 16 20.01 16.69 -14.46
CA PHE A 16 18.82 15.83 -14.39
C PHE A 16 18.96 14.49 -15.14
N ASN A 17 20.00 14.30 -15.97
CA ASN A 17 20.29 13.01 -16.63
C ASN A 17 20.52 11.88 -15.61
N VAL A 18 20.94 12.24 -14.39
CA VAL A 18 21.11 11.34 -13.25
C VAL A 18 19.81 10.58 -12.92
N PHE A 19 18.64 11.17 -13.18
CA PHE A 19 17.35 10.49 -13.02
C PHE A 19 17.03 9.47 -14.12
N GLY A 20 17.81 9.40 -15.19
CA GLY A 20 17.70 8.36 -16.23
C GLY A 20 18.19 6.99 -15.77
N TYR A 21 19.10 6.93 -14.77
CA TYR A 21 19.64 5.68 -14.27
C TYR A 21 18.59 4.87 -13.50
N ILE A 22 18.33 3.65 -13.97
CA ILE A 22 17.34 2.73 -13.38
C ILE A 22 17.67 2.43 -11.91
N THR A 23 18.96 2.26 -11.58
CA THR A 23 19.43 1.98 -10.22
C THR A 23 19.10 3.11 -9.25
N LEU A 24 19.39 4.36 -9.63
CA LEU A 24 19.07 5.52 -8.81
C LEU A 24 17.56 5.64 -8.60
N ARG A 25 16.78 5.50 -9.68
CA ARG A 25 15.31 5.54 -9.62
C ARG A 25 14.75 4.46 -8.68
N ALA A 26 15.31 3.25 -8.72
CA ALA A 26 14.88 2.17 -7.83
C ALA A 26 15.17 2.47 -6.35
N VAL A 27 16.32 3.07 -6.05
CA VAL A 27 16.67 3.51 -4.69
C VAL A 27 15.73 4.63 -4.24
N LEU A 28 15.50 5.65 -5.08
CA LEU A 28 14.59 6.75 -4.78
C LEU A 28 13.14 6.28 -4.62
N ALA A 29 12.68 5.33 -5.43
CA ALA A 29 11.37 4.71 -5.28
C ALA A 29 11.24 3.96 -3.94
N THR A 30 12.24 3.15 -3.58
CA THR A 30 12.24 2.43 -2.31
C THR A 30 12.25 3.38 -1.12
N MET A 31 13.11 4.41 -1.16
CA MET A 31 13.21 5.41 -0.10
C MET A 31 11.91 6.21 0.05
N THR A 32 11.29 6.62 -1.06
CA THR A 32 10.01 7.32 -1.01
C THR A 32 8.89 6.43 -0.47
N ALA A 33 8.87 5.13 -0.82
CA ALA A 33 7.89 4.18 -0.29
C ALA A 33 8.05 4.00 1.22
N LEU A 34 9.28 3.95 1.70
CA LEU A 34 9.60 3.85 3.12
C LEU A 34 9.16 5.10 3.89
N VAL A 35 9.47 6.28 3.37
CA VAL A 35 9.06 7.56 3.97
C VAL A 35 7.53 7.66 4.04
N ILE A 36 6.83 7.32 2.95
CA ILE A 36 5.35 7.29 2.94
C ILE A 36 4.84 6.34 4.01
N SER A 37 5.42 5.14 4.12
CA SER A 37 5.01 4.13 5.10
C SER A 37 5.25 4.60 6.54
N PHE A 38 6.33 5.31 6.84
CA PHE A 38 6.57 5.86 8.17
C PHE A 38 5.70 7.07 8.52
N VAL A 39 5.36 7.92 7.54
CA VAL A 39 4.54 9.11 7.79
C VAL A 39 3.04 8.77 7.88
N ILE A 40 2.56 7.86 7.02
CA ILE A 40 1.15 7.47 6.95
C ILE A 40 0.85 6.29 7.87
N GLY A 41 1.81 5.39 8.06
CA GLY A 41 1.66 4.16 8.84
C GLY A 41 1.06 4.37 10.24
N PRO A 42 1.63 5.23 11.10
CA PRO A 42 1.12 5.46 12.44
C PRO A 42 -0.33 5.96 12.44
N ARG A 43 -0.66 6.94 11.58
CA ARG A 43 -2.02 7.48 11.46
C ARG A 43 -3.01 6.41 11.00
N MET A 44 -2.61 5.56 10.05
CA MET A 44 -3.45 4.48 9.57
C MET A 44 -3.65 3.41 10.64
N ILE A 45 -2.60 3.05 11.39
CA ILE A 45 -2.68 2.11 12.51
C ILE A 45 -3.63 2.63 13.59
N ASP A 46 -3.51 3.91 13.98
CA ASP A 46 -4.40 4.52 14.97
C ASP A 46 -5.86 4.51 14.50
N TRP A 47 -6.10 4.84 13.23
CA TRP A 47 -7.44 4.83 12.64
C TRP A 47 -8.04 3.42 12.60
N LEU A 48 -7.26 2.42 12.15
CA LEU A 48 -7.67 1.01 12.12
C LEU A 48 -7.92 0.46 13.53
N THR A 49 -7.10 0.87 14.50
CA THR A 49 -7.25 0.46 15.90
C THR A 49 -8.56 1.01 16.45
N ARG A 50 -8.89 2.28 16.19
CA ARG A 50 -10.17 2.89 16.58
C ARG A 50 -11.38 2.17 15.97
N MET A 51 -11.30 1.73 14.72
CA MET A 51 -12.37 0.94 14.09
C MET A 51 -12.47 -0.48 14.66
N LYS A 52 -11.35 -1.09 15.07
CA LYS A 52 -11.31 -2.43 15.69
C LYS A 52 -11.72 -2.46 17.16
N ILE A 53 -11.75 -1.33 17.87
CA ILE A 53 -12.32 -1.23 19.23
C ILE A 53 -13.80 -1.68 19.27
N GLY A 54 -14.45 -1.79 18.11
CA GLY A 54 -15.77 -2.39 17.95
C GLY A 54 -15.82 -3.89 17.60
N GLN A 55 -14.75 -4.69 17.57
CA GLN A 55 -14.89 -6.14 17.38
C GLN A 55 -14.95 -6.85 18.74
N SER A 56 -16.12 -7.43 19.08
CA SER A 56 -16.26 -8.21 20.31
C SER A 56 -15.31 -9.40 20.24
N ILE A 57 -14.40 -9.45 21.20
CA ILE A 57 -13.58 -10.62 21.51
C ILE A 57 -14.55 -11.80 21.62
N ARG A 58 -14.45 -12.78 20.71
CA ARG A 58 -15.18 -14.03 20.87
C ARG A 58 -14.51 -14.77 22.01
N ASN A 59 -15.20 -14.87 23.15
CA ASN A 59 -14.69 -15.50 24.37
C ASN A 59 -14.52 -17.04 24.25
N ASP A 60 -14.78 -17.62 23.08
CA ASP A 60 -14.89 -19.07 22.87
C ASP A 60 -13.62 -19.71 22.24
N GLY A 61 -12.43 -19.11 22.39
CA GLY A 61 -11.18 -19.59 21.78
C GLY A 61 -10.02 -19.75 22.78
N PRO A 62 -9.09 -20.71 22.56
CA PRO A 62 -7.98 -20.97 23.49
C PRO A 62 -7.07 -19.74 23.65
N GLN A 63 -6.60 -19.52 24.88
CA GLN A 63 -5.95 -18.29 25.34
C GLN A 63 -4.72 -17.85 24.53
N THR A 64 -4.06 -18.76 23.81
CA THR A 64 -2.96 -18.46 22.87
C THR A 64 -3.37 -17.62 21.66
N HIS A 65 -4.65 -17.62 21.28
CA HIS A 65 -5.17 -16.77 20.20
C HIS A 65 -5.53 -15.33 20.64
N LEU A 66 -5.59 -15.05 21.95
CA LEU A 66 -5.85 -13.70 22.48
C LEU A 66 -4.64 -12.76 22.31
N VAL A 67 -3.42 -13.29 22.12
CA VAL A 67 -2.20 -12.50 21.93
C VAL A 67 -2.16 -11.81 20.55
N LYS A 68 -2.93 -12.31 19.57
CA LYS A 68 -3.11 -11.65 18.25
C LYS A 68 -4.25 -10.63 18.22
N ALA A 69 -4.93 -10.38 19.35
CA ALA A 69 -6.16 -9.59 19.41
C ALA A 69 -5.99 -8.06 19.27
N GLY A 70 -4.77 -7.56 19.13
CA GLY A 70 -4.50 -6.11 19.05
C GLY A 70 -3.99 -5.61 17.70
N THR A 71 -3.55 -6.48 16.78
CA THR A 71 -2.91 -6.02 15.54
C THR A 71 -3.94 -5.73 14.44
N PRO A 72 -3.93 -4.51 13.86
CA PRO A 72 -4.86 -4.15 12.80
C PRO A 72 -4.58 -4.96 11.52
N THR A 73 -5.60 -5.64 11.02
CA THR A 73 -5.57 -6.49 9.82
C THR A 73 -6.04 -5.66 8.62
N MET A 74 -5.22 -4.69 8.20
CA MET A 74 -5.33 -3.95 6.92
C MET A 74 -3.99 -3.31 6.48
N GLY A 75 -2.85 -3.80 6.98
CA GLY A 75 -1.53 -3.25 6.61
C GLY A 75 -1.26 -3.28 5.09
N GLY A 76 -1.90 -4.20 4.36
CA GLY A 76 -1.84 -4.28 2.91
C GLY A 76 -2.31 -3.01 2.20
N ALA A 77 -3.27 -2.25 2.76
CA ALA A 77 -3.71 -0.99 2.18
C ALA A 77 -2.59 0.05 2.15
N LEU A 78 -1.77 0.15 3.21
CA LEU A 78 -0.60 1.02 3.23
C LEU A 78 0.41 0.62 2.16
N ILE A 79 0.67 -0.68 2.04
CA ILE A 79 1.63 -1.20 1.05
C ILE A 79 1.15 -0.85 -0.37
N LEU A 80 -0.13 -1.06 -0.67
CA LEU A 80 -0.71 -0.74 -1.97
C LEU A 80 -0.63 0.75 -2.30
N VAL A 81 -0.95 1.62 -1.34
CA VAL A 81 -0.85 3.08 -1.50
C VAL A 81 0.60 3.50 -1.72
N SER A 82 1.54 2.99 -0.92
CA SER A 82 2.97 3.27 -1.07
C SER A 82 3.50 2.82 -2.43
N ILE A 83 3.15 1.61 -2.88
CA ILE A 83 3.56 1.09 -4.20
C ILE A 83 2.96 1.94 -5.32
N ALA A 84 1.66 2.29 -5.23
CA ALA A 84 1.00 3.06 -6.27
C ALA A 84 1.62 4.45 -6.42
N ILE A 85 1.80 5.17 -5.31
CA ILE A 85 2.38 6.52 -5.34
C ILE A 85 3.81 6.47 -5.86
N THR A 86 4.65 5.56 -5.36
CA THR A 86 6.06 5.51 -5.80
C THR A 86 6.23 5.07 -7.24
N THR A 87 5.40 4.15 -7.72
CA THR A 87 5.36 3.74 -9.14
C THR A 87 4.92 4.90 -10.02
N LEU A 88 3.94 5.71 -9.60
CA LEU A 88 3.50 6.90 -10.35
C LEU A 88 4.55 8.01 -10.36
N LEU A 89 5.34 8.16 -9.30
CA LEU A 89 6.38 9.18 -9.21
C LEU A 89 7.61 8.81 -10.07
N TRP A 90 8.17 7.62 -9.84
CA TRP A 90 9.48 7.19 -10.37
C TRP A 90 9.40 6.18 -11.52
N GLY A 91 8.25 5.55 -11.74
CA GLY A 91 8.04 4.58 -12.81
C GLY A 91 8.01 5.23 -14.19
N ASN A 92 8.39 4.46 -15.20
CA ASN A 92 8.24 4.87 -16.59
C ASN A 92 6.78 4.64 -17.01
N LEU A 93 5.97 5.70 -16.99
CA LEU A 93 4.53 5.64 -17.30
C LEU A 93 4.24 5.48 -18.80
N THR A 94 5.24 5.67 -19.66
CA THR A 94 5.15 5.36 -21.09
C THR A 94 5.17 3.86 -21.34
N ASN A 95 5.66 3.07 -20.38
CA ASN A 95 5.70 1.62 -20.49
C ASN A 95 4.36 0.99 -20.09
N ARG A 96 3.68 0.36 -21.07
CA ARG A 96 2.42 -0.38 -20.85
C ARG A 96 2.52 -1.49 -19.79
N PHE A 97 3.68 -2.13 -19.63
CA PHE A 97 3.85 -3.22 -18.66
C PHE A 97 3.70 -2.71 -17.22
N VAL A 98 4.15 -1.47 -16.95
CA VAL A 98 3.99 -0.83 -15.63
C VAL A 98 2.52 -0.66 -15.30
N TRP A 99 1.71 -0.23 -16.26
CA TRP A 99 0.26 -0.08 -16.08
C TRP A 99 -0.44 -1.41 -15.83
N VAL A 100 -0.09 -2.46 -16.59
CA VAL A 100 -0.69 -3.79 -16.40
C VAL A 100 -0.40 -4.31 -14.99
N VAL A 101 0.87 -4.27 -14.55
CA VAL A 101 1.26 -4.74 -13.21
C VAL A 101 0.61 -3.90 -12.12
N LEU A 102 0.56 -2.58 -12.29
CA LEU A 102 -0.07 -1.68 -11.33
C LEU A 102 -1.57 -1.96 -11.20
N LEU A 103 -2.29 -2.14 -12.32
CA LEU A 103 -3.72 -2.45 -12.32
C LEU A 103 -4.01 -3.81 -11.69
N VAL A 104 -3.22 -4.84 -12.01
CA VAL A 104 -3.39 -6.18 -11.41
C VAL A 104 -3.14 -6.10 -9.89
N THR A 105 -2.06 -5.44 -9.48
CA THR A 105 -1.71 -5.29 -8.06
C THR A 105 -2.79 -4.55 -7.28
N LEU A 106 -3.31 -3.44 -7.83
CA LEU A 106 -4.41 -2.68 -7.23
C LEU A 106 -5.73 -3.46 -7.28
N GLY A 107 -5.99 -4.22 -8.33
CA GLY A 107 -7.18 -5.06 -8.46
C GLY A 107 -7.23 -6.14 -7.37
N PHE A 108 -6.21 -6.98 -7.27
CA PHE A 108 -6.14 -7.99 -6.20
C PHE A 108 -6.06 -7.36 -4.81
N GLY A 109 -5.35 -6.23 -4.69
CA GLY A 109 -5.25 -5.48 -3.44
C GLY A 109 -6.58 -4.93 -2.94
N THR A 110 -7.40 -4.39 -3.84
CA THR A 110 -8.75 -3.89 -3.51
C THR A 110 -9.71 -5.03 -3.14
N VAL A 111 -9.63 -6.18 -3.82
CA VAL A 111 -10.42 -7.37 -3.45
C VAL A 111 -10.08 -7.83 -2.03
N GLY A 112 -8.79 -7.95 -1.71
CA GLY A 112 -8.34 -8.30 -0.35
C GLY A 112 -8.77 -7.27 0.69
N TRP A 113 -8.68 -5.98 0.36
CA TRP A 113 -9.13 -4.91 1.26
C TRP A 113 -10.64 -4.95 1.52
N ILE A 114 -11.46 -5.22 0.51
CA ILE A 114 -12.92 -5.35 0.66
C ILE A 114 -13.27 -6.55 1.55
N ASP A 115 -12.57 -7.68 1.42
CA ASP A 115 -12.77 -8.85 2.28
C ASP A 115 -12.45 -8.53 3.76
N ASP A 116 -11.28 -7.93 4.01
CA ASP A 116 -10.87 -7.51 5.36
C ASP A 116 -11.80 -6.43 5.93
N TRP A 117 -12.29 -5.50 5.10
CA TRP A 117 -13.25 -4.48 5.51
C TRP A 117 -14.57 -5.09 5.93
N ARG A 118 -15.07 -6.06 5.17
CA ARG A 118 -16.31 -6.74 5.51
C ARG A 118 -16.19 -7.53 6.82
N LYS A 119 -15.06 -8.20 7.05
CA LYS A 119 -14.78 -8.92 8.31
C LYS A 119 -14.77 -7.96 9.50
N VAL A 120 -14.14 -6.79 9.36
CA VAL A 120 -14.03 -5.79 10.44
C VAL A 120 -15.38 -5.14 10.75
N VAL A 121 -16.07 -4.61 9.74
CA VAL A 121 -17.30 -3.82 9.92
C VAL A 121 -18.53 -4.69 10.22
N TYR A 122 -18.70 -5.81 9.52
CA TYR A 122 -19.91 -6.64 9.68
C TYR A 122 -19.76 -7.74 10.74
N ARG A 123 -18.61 -7.81 11.46
CA ARG A 123 -18.30 -8.83 12.48
C ARG A 123 -18.61 -10.27 12.05
N ASN A 124 -18.58 -10.55 10.74
CA ASN A 124 -18.91 -11.86 10.21
C ASN A 124 -17.61 -12.65 9.98
N PRO A 125 -17.33 -13.70 10.79
CA PRO A 125 -16.08 -14.45 10.69
C PRO A 125 -15.92 -15.24 9.37
N LYS A 126 -16.97 -15.32 8.54
CA LYS A 126 -16.97 -16.07 7.28
C LYS A 126 -16.40 -15.30 6.06
N GLY A 127 -16.13 -14.00 6.17
CA GLY A 127 -15.56 -13.21 5.05
C GLY A 127 -16.42 -13.19 3.79
N LEU A 128 -15.80 -12.97 2.62
CA LEU A 128 -16.43 -13.16 1.32
C LEU A 128 -16.93 -14.60 1.14
N THR A 129 -18.19 -14.72 0.74
CA THR A 129 -18.83 -16.02 0.48
C THR A 129 -18.18 -16.63 -0.76
N VAL A 130 -17.49 -17.77 -0.58
CA VAL A 130 -17.06 -18.62 -1.69
C VAL A 130 -18.34 -19.16 -2.32
N ARG A 131 -18.63 -18.70 -3.54
CA ARG A 131 -19.76 -19.17 -4.33
C ARG A 131 -19.32 -20.32 -5.20
#